data_AF-A0A3P5XGD8-F1
#
_entry.id   AF-A0A3P5XGD8-F1
#
_cell.length_a   1.000
_cell.length_b   1.000
_cell.length_c   1.000
_cell.angle_alpha   90.00
_cell.angle_beta   90.00
_cell.angle_gamma   90.00
#
_symmetry.space_group_name_H-M   'P 1'
#
loop_
_entity.id
_entity.type
_entity.pdbx_description
1 polymer ?
#
loop_
_entity_poly.entity_id
_entity_poly.type
_entity_poly.pdbx_seq_one_letter_code
_entity_poly.pdbx_strand_id
1 'polypeptide(L)'
;MPNDLERKIASVLSKAMALICVRNTCLETLHAGPGVVSLTGDYSDVIVTDANGREIPWSEVSRISDDEMRDLMREVVNRLYTFQLRVGEQEFRDYLDRQLTSTKNWDEPRHDWNLAGRKLRESIGPDAPVAPATEYPGA
;
A
#
# COMPACT_ATOMS: atom_id res chain seq x y z
N MET A 1 1.34 -20.59 21.06
CA MET A 1 2.23 -20.60 19.87
C MET A 1 1.41 -21.05 18.67
N PRO A 2 1.44 -20.34 17.54
CA PRO A 2 0.64 -20.71 16.39
C PRO A 2 0.98 -22.11 15.88
N ASN A 3 0.01 -22.82 15.33
CA ASN A 3 0.25 -24.09 14.63
C ASN A 3 0.62 -23.85 13.15
N ASP A 4 0.98 -24.91 12.43
CA ASP A 4 1.44 -24.80 11.05
C ASP A 4 0.34 -24.36 10.08
N LEU A 5 -0.91 -24.73 10.34
CA LEU A 5 -2.04 -24.28 9.53
C LEU A 5 -2.25 -22.77 9.70
N GLU A 6 -2.21 -22.27 10.94
CA GLU A 6 -2.31 -20.83 11.24
C GLU A 6 -1.19 -20.03 10.55
N ARG A 7 0.05 -20.53 10.59
CA ARG A 7 1.18 -19.92 9.86
C ARG A 7 0.94 -19.89 8.36
N LYS A 8 0.45 -20.98 7.77
CA LYS A 8 0.15 -21.03 6.32
C LYS A 8 -0.95 -20.04 5.94
N ILE A 9 -2.03 -20.00 6.72
CA ILE A 9 -3.14 -19.06 6.51
C ILE A 9 -2.64 -17.61 6.61
N ALA A 10 -1.92 -17.26 7.68
CA ALA A 10 -1.37 -15.92 7.86
C ALA A 10 -0.44 -15.53 6.71
N SER A 11 0.39 -16.46 6.21
CA SER A 11 1.29 -16.21 5.08
C SER A 11 0.53 -15.85 3.80
N VAL A 12 -0.50 -16.63 3.45
CA VAL A 12 -1.32 -16.38 2.27
C VAL A 12 -2.09 -15.07 2.40
N LEU A 13 -2.74 -14.85 3.55
CA LEU A 13 -3.51 -13.63 3.80
C LEU A 13 -2.62 -12.39 3.78
N SER A 14 -1.41 -12.44 4.34
CA SER A 14 -0.48 -11.31 4.33
C SER A 14 -0.09 -10.89 2.92
N LYS A 15 0.20 -11.86 2.05
CA LYS A 15 0.53 -11.58 0.65
C LYS A 15 -0.67 -11.01 -0.10
N ALA A 16 -1.86 -11.57 0.12
CA ALA A 16 -3.09 -11.09 -0.50
C ALA A 16 -3.43 -9.65 -0.06
N MET A 17 -3.38 -9.38 1.25
CA MET A 17 -3.61 -8.05 1.81
C MET A 17 -2.57 -7.03 1.33
N ALA A 18 -1.29 -7.39 1.31
CA ALA A 18 -0.25 -6.50 0.81
C ALA A 18 -0.44 -6.19 -0.69
N LEU A 19 -0.75 -7.19 -1.50
CA LEU A 19 -0.99 -6.99 -2.92
C LEU A 19 -2.22 -6.11 -3.18
N ILE A 20 -3.36 -6.47 -2.57
CA ILE A 20 -4.65 -5.83 -2.87
C ILE A 20 -4.79 -4.46 -2.19
N CYS A 21 -4.41 -4.36 -0.91
CA CYS A 21 -4.70 -3.18 -0.09
C CYS A 21 -3.52 -2.20 0.01
N VAL A 22 -2.33 -2.56 -0.50
CA VAL A 22 -1.14 -1.69 -0.46
C VAL A 22 -0.56 -1.50 -1.85
N ARG A 23 -0.12 -2.57 -2.51
CA ARG A 23 0.56 -2.47 -3.81
C ARG A 23 -0.38 -1.92 -4.89
N ASN A 24 -1.55 -2.52 -5.05
CA ASN A 24 -2.53 -2.16 -6.08
C ASN A 24 -3.36 -0.92 -5.71
N THR A 25 -2.69 0.10 -5.17
CA THR A 25 -3.30 1.39 -4.79
C THR A 25 -2.60 2.53 -5.53
N CYS A 26 -2.77 3.78 -5.08
CA CYS A 26 -1.99 4.91 -5.58
C CYS A 26 -0.47 4.70 -5.49
N LEU A 27 -0.01 3.78 -4.62
CA LEU A 27 1.38 3.37 -4.54
C LEU A 27 1.93 2.86 -5.89
N GLU A 28 1.14 2.09 -6.64
CA GLU A 28 1.56 1.64 -7.98
C GLU A 28 1.69 2.82 -8.94
N THR A 29 0.81 3.82 -8.84
CA THR A 29 0.89 5.03 -9.67
C THR A 29 2.16 5.84 -9.35
N LEU A 30 2.56 5.91 -8.08
CA LEU A 30 3.80 6.58 -7.66
C LEU A 30 5.07 5.84 -8.12
N HIS A 31 4.94 4.53 -8.33
CA HIS A 31 6.04 3.66 -8.77
C HIS A 31 6.09 3.48 -10.30
N ALA A 32 4.94 3.63 -10.97
CA ALA A 32 4.83 3.44 -12.40
C ALA A 32 5.64 4.51 -13.15
N GLY A 33 6.37 4.06 -14.17
CA GLY A 33 7.18 4.93 -15.01
C GLY A 33 8.39 4.17 -15.55
N PRO A 34 9.05 4.70 -16.58
CA PRO A 34 10.32 4.14 -17.02
C PRO A 34 11.37 4.34 -15.93
N GLY A 35 12.08 3.26 -15.59
CA GLY A 35 13.33 3.38 -14.83
C GLY A 35 14.38 4.16 -15.62
N VAL A 36 15.33 4.75 -14.91
CA VAL A 36 16.48 5.42 -15.52
C VAL A 36 17.62 4.43 -15.73
N VAL A 37 18.48 4.70 -16.71
CA VAL A 37 19.70 3.92 -16.94
C VAL A 37 20.87 4.66 -16.31
N SER A 38 21.68 3.94 -15.53
CA SER A 38 22.95 4.40 -14.97
C SER A 38 24.09 3.60 -15.59
N LEU A 39 25.16 4.27 -15.99
CA LEU A 39 26.40 3.66 -16.50
C LEU A 39 27.37 3.31 -15.37
N THR A 40 27.26 3.96 -14.21
CA THR A 40 28.06 3.65 -13.00
C THR A 40 27.43 2.54 -12.17
N GLY A 41 26.12 2.32 -12.29
CA GLY A 41 25.34 1.31 -11.56
C GLY A 41 24.89 1.75 -10.17
N ASP A 42 25.44 2.84 -9.63
CA ASP A 42 25.05 3.46 -8.36
C ASP A 42 24.15 4.69 -8.56
N TYR A 43 23.78 5.01 -9.81
CA TYR A 43 22.95 6.13 -10.21
C TYR A 43 23.52 7.51 -9.87
N SER A 44 24.80 7.61 -9.50
CA SER A 44 25.48 8.90 -9.28
C SER A 44 25.61 9.73 -10.56
N ASP A 45 25.50 9.10 -11.72
CA ASP A 45 25.53 9.70 -13.04
C ASP A 45 24.15 10.10 -13.59
N VAL A 46 23.08 9.92 -12.81
CA VAL A 46 21.71 10.29 -13.21
C VAL A 46 21.24 11.53 -12.47
N ILE A 47 20.78 12.52 -13.24
CA ILE A 47 20.28 13.81 -12.75
C ILE A 47 18.87 14.05 -13.31
N VAL A 48 17.99 14.60 -12.48
CA VAL A 48 16.68 15.13 -12.88
C VAL A 48 16.74 16.66 -12.86
N THR A 49 16.35 17.28 -13.97
CA THR A 49 16.23 18.74 -14.05
C THR A 49 14.76 19.13 -13.92
N ASP A 50 14.43 19.96 -12.94
CA ASP A 50 13.07 20.48 -12.79
C ASP A 50 12.76 21.65 -13.74
N ALA A 51 11.52 22.13 -13.72
CA ALA A 51 11.08 23.23 -14.58
C ALA A 51 11.75 24.59 -14.28
N ASN A 52 12.40 24.73 -13.11
CA ASN A 52 13.17 25.92 -12.75
C ASN A 52 14.65 25.78 -13.16
N GLY A 53 15.04 24.68 -13.80
CA GLY A 53 16.41 24.38 -14.15
C GLY A 53 17.26 23.87 -12.99
N ARG A 54 16.65 23.48 -11.85
CA ARG A 54 17.39 22.88 -10.75
C ARG A 54 17.73 21.44 -11.11
N GLU A 55 19.02 21.12 -11.03
CA GLU A 55 19.53 19.76 -11.11
C GLU A 55 19.44 19.07 -9.74
N ILE A 56 18.84 17.89 -9.71
CA ILE A 56 18.64 17.08 -8.51
C ILE A 56 19.21 15.68 -8.79
N PRO A 57 20.13 15.17 -7.96
CA PRO A 57 20.62 13.80 -8.08
C PRO A 57 19.46 12.79 -8.01
N TRP A 58 19.50 11.74 -8.82
CA TRP A 58 18.44 10.71 -8.84
C TRP A 58 18.18 10.07 -7.46
N SER A 59 19.19 10.00 -6.60
CA SER A 59 19.10 9.52 -5.22
C SER A 59 18.34 10.46 -4.27
N GLU A 60 18.14 11.71 -4.65
CA GLU A 60 17.48 12.75 -3.84
C GLU A 60 16.08 13.10 -4.36
N VAL A 61 15.69 12.56 -5.52
CA VAL A 61 14.35 12.75 -6.07
C VAL A 61 13.33 11.98 -5.24
N SER A 62 12.15 12.55 -5.05
CA SER A 62 11.00 11.85 -4.45
C SER A 62 10.45 10.81 -5.43
N ARG A 63 11.02 9.60 -5.41
CA ARG A 63 10.68 8.46 -6.28
C ARG A 63 10.67 7.14 -5.50
N ILE A 64 10.21 6.08 -6.16
CA ILE A 64 10.33 4.70 -5.66
C ILE A 64 10.87 3.84 -6.80
N SER A 65 12.08 3.29 -6.68
CA SER A 65 12.62 2.29 -7.62
C SER A 65 11.98 0.92 -7.42
N ASP A 66 12.16 0.03 -8.40
CA ASP A 66 11.80 -1.39 -8.28
C ASP A 66 12.41 -2.06 -7.04
N ASP A 67 13.65 -1.72 -6.71
CA ASP A 67 14.37 -2.26 -5.55
C ASP A 67 13.75 -1.78 -4.23
N GLU A 68 13.55 -0.46 -4.11
CA GLU A 68 12.91 0.15 -2.95
C GLU A 68 11.48 -0.37 -2.77
N MET A 69 10.74 -0.51 -3.86
CA MET A 69 9.39 -1.04 -3.86
C MET A 69 9.36 -2.51 -3.43
N ARG A 70 10.30 -3.33 -3.91
CA ARG A 70 10.43 -4.73 -3.51
C ARG A 70 10.74 -4.86 -2.02
N ASP A 71 11.62 -4.01 -1.50
CA ASP A 71 11.98 -4.00 -0.08
C ASP A 71 10.82 -3.52 0.80
N LEU A 72 10.12 -2.47 0.38
CA LEU A 72 8.88 -1.99 1.01
C LEU A 72 7.83 -3.11 1.08
N MET A 73 7.55 -3.77 -0.04
CA MET A 73 6.56 -4.85 -0.07
C MET A 73 6.96 -6.04 0.79
N ARG A 74 8.26 -6.38 0.87
CA ARG A 74 8.77 -7.42 1.77
C ARG A 74 8.52 -7.04 3.23
N GLU A 75 8.80 -5.80 3.61
CA GLU A 75 8.54 -5.32 4.96
C GLU A 75 7.04 -5.39 5.28
N VAL A 76 6.18 -4.85 4.42
CA VAL A 76 4.72 -4.86 4.60
C VAL A 76 4.19 -6.29 4.79
N VAL A 77 4.59 -7.24 3.94
CA VAL A 77 4.18 -8.64 4.06
C VAL A 77 4.64 -9.25 5.38
N ASN A 78 5.89 -9.02 5.79
CA ASN A 78 6.43 -9.56 7.04
C ASN A 78 5.72 -8.97 8.27
N ARG A 79 5.38 -7.67 8.23
CA ARG A 79 4.64 -7.00 9.30
C ARG A 79 3.20 -7.51 9.40
N LEU A 80 2.49 -7.65 8.28
CA LEU A 80 1.13 -8.22 8.24
C LEU A 80 1.11 -9.67 8.73
N TYR A 81 2.13 -10.45 8.37
CA TYR A 81 2.26 -11.84 8.83
C TYR A 81 2.45 -11.91 10.33
N THR A 82 3.39 -11.14 10.86
CA THR A 82 3.65 -11.08 12.31
C THR A 82 2.44 -10.54 13.06
N PHE A 83 1.77 -9.50 12.54
CA PHE A 83 0.57 -8.95 13.13
C PHE A 83 -0.52 -10.01 13.28
N GLN A 84 -0.81 -10.77 12.21
CA GLN A 84 -1.83 -11.81 12.23
C GLN A 84 -1.54 -12.91 13.25
N LEU A 85 -0.27 -13.29 13.43
CA LEU A 85 0.10 -14.30 14.43
C LEU A 85 0.02 -13.79 15.88
N ARG A 86 0.16 -12.48 16.08
CA ARG A 86 0.21 -11.86 17.41
C ARG A 86 -1.10 -11.22 17.86
N VAL A 87 -2.06 -10.97 16.97
CA VAL A 87 -3.29 -10.21 17.29
C VAL A 87 -4.12 -10.81 18.43
N GLY A 88 -3.97 -12.11 18.72
CA GLY A 88 -4.61 -12.78 19.86
C GLY A 88 -3.89 -12.62 21.20
N GLU A 89 -2.64 -12.14 21.22
CA GLU A 89 -1.84 -11.97 22.43
C GLU A 89 -2.28 -10.69 23.17
N GLN A 90 -2.59 -10.79 24.47
CA GLN A 90 -3.04 -9.65 25.26
C GLN A 90 -2.06 -8.47 25.22
N GLU A 91 -0.77 -8.75 25.41
CA GLU A 91 0.27 -7.71 25.37
C GLU A 91 0.30 -6.96 24.03
N PHE A 92 0.13 -7.67 22.91
CA PHE A 92 0.11 -7.04 21.60
C PHE A 92 -1.17 -6.23 21.39
N ARG A 93 -2.31 -6.69 21.89
CA ARG A 93 -3.57 -5.93 21.85
C ARG A 93 -3.46 -4.62 22.64
N ASP A 94 -2.87 -4.65 23.84
CA ASP A 94 -2.62 -3.43 24.64
C ASP A 94 -1.69 -2.44 23.91
N TYR A 95 -0.70 -2.97 23.19
CA TYR A 95 0.13 -2.16 22.29
C TYR A 95 -0.69 -1.53 21.16
N LEU A 96 -1.56 -2.29 20.49
CA LEU A 96 -2.41 -1.79 19.40
C LEU A 96 -3.36 -0.68 19.86
N ASP A 97 -4.03 -0.85 21.01
CA ASP A 97 -4.93 0.17 21.56
C ASP A 97 -4.22 1.51 21.78
N ARG A 98 -2.97 1.46 22.24
CA ARG A 98 -2.14 2.66 22.36
C ARG A 98 -1.79 3.26 21.00
N GLN A 99 -1.45 2.43 20.00
CA GLN A 99 -1.11 2.94 18.67
C GLN A 99 -2.32 3.54 17.93
N LEU A 100 -3.49 2.92 18.03
CA LEU A 100 -4.73 3.40 17.40
C LEU A 100 -5.20 4.75 17.94
N THR A 101 -4.74 5.16 19.13
CA THR A 101 -4.94 6.54 19.60
C THR A 101 -4.35 7.58 18.65
N SER A 102 -3.30 7.24 17.89
CA SER A 102 -2.71 8.15 16.89
C SER A 102 -3.56 8.34 15.64
N THR A 103 -4.52 7.44 15.37
CA THR A 103 -5.38 7.49 14.17
C THR A 103 -6.70 8.20 14.43
N LYS A 104 -6.89 8.81 15.61
CA LYS A 104 -8.14 9.50 15.99
C LYS A 104 -8.54 10.64 15.05
N ASN A 105 -7.59 11.22 14.34
CA ASN A 105 -7.83 12.31 13.39
C ASN A 105 -7.88 11.82 11.92
N TRP A 106 -7.85 10.50 11.70
CA TRP A 106 -8.01 9.94 10.36
C TRP A 106 -9.49 9.83 10.05
N ASP A 107 -9.85 9.94 8.78
CA ASP A 107 -11.22 9.71 8.34
C ASP A 107 -11.63 8.25 8.62
N GLU A 108 -12.91 8.07 8.98
CA GLU A 108 -13.49 6.73 9.12
C GLU A 108 -13.42 5.96 7.78
N PRO A 109 -13.16 4.64 7.82
CA PRO A 109 -13.01 3.84 6.62
C PRO A 109 -14.31 3.82 5.83
N ARG A 110 -14.18 4.03 4.51
CA ARG A 110 -15.27 3.88 3.54
C ARG A 110 -15.07 2.61 2.73
N HIS A 111 -16.17 2.05 2.22
CA HIS A 111 -16.08 0.90 1.34
C HIS A 111 -15.41 1.29 0.02
N ASP A 112 -14.38 0.53 -0.37
CA ASP A 112 -13.85 0.57 -1.72
C ASP A 112 -14.82 -0.17 -2.65
N TRP A 113 -15.42 0.55 -3.59
CA TRP A 113 -16.37 -0.03 -4.53
C TRP A 113 -15.76 -1.11 -5.40
N ASN A 114 -14.51 -0.97 -5.84
CA ASN A 114 -13.85 -1.96 -6.70
C ASN A 114 -13.65 -3.29 -5.98
N LEU A 115 -13.51 -3.27 -4.65
CA LEU A 115 -13.42 -4.47 -3.81
C LEU A 115 -14.79 -4.94 -3.28
N ALA A 116 -15.76 -4.04 -3.14
CA ALA A 116 -17.09 -4.39 -2.66
C ALA A 116 -17.81 -5.30 -3.68
N GLY A 117 -18.17 -6.52 -3.27
CA GLY A 117 -19.01 -7.41 -4.08
C GLY A 117 -20.46 -6.92 -4.15
N ARG A 118 -21.24 -7.48 -5.09
CA ARG A 118 -22.65 -7.10 -5.34
C ARG A 118 -23.50 -7.01 -4.06
N LYS A 119 -23.45 -8.04 -3.21
CA LYS A 119 -24.23 -8.08 -1.96
C LYS A 119 -23.84 -6.98 -0.98
N LEU A 120 -22.54 -6.70 -0.85
CA LEU A 120 -22.07 -5.65 0.06
C LEU A 120 -22.58 -4.31 -0.44
N ARG A 121 -22.43 -4.03 -1.74
CA ARG A 121 -22.94 -2.83 -2.41
C ARG A 121 -24.44 -2.61 -2.23
N GLU A 122 -25.24 -3.67 -2.36
CA GLU A 122 -26.71 -3.62 -2.17
C GLU A 122 -27.12 -3.29 -0.73
N SER A 123 -26.27 -3.64 0.26
CA SER A 123 -26.56 -3.45 1.68
C SER A 123 -26.21 -2.05 2.24
N ILE A 124 -25.44 -1.23 1.51
CA ILE A 124 -24.90 0.05 2.00
C ILE A 124 -25.95 1.18 1.99
N GLY A 125 -27.07 1.03 1.27
CA GLY A 125 -28.11 2.08 1.15
C GLY A 125 -27.66 3.32 0.34
N PRO A 126 -28.53 4.34 0.20
CA PRO A 126 -28.29 5.53 -0.65
C PRO A 126 -27.19 6.48 -0.15
N ASP A 127 -26.67 6.32 1.07
CA ASP A 127 -25.57 7.12 1.64
C ASP A 127 -24.17 6.56 1.32
N ALA A 128 -24.10 5.55 0.46
CA ALA A 128 -22.83 5.00 0.01
C ALA A 128 -22.05 6.08 -0.79
N PRO A 129 -20.74 6.29 -0.54
CA PRO A 129 -19.95 7.31 -1.23
C PRO A 129 -20.08 7.07 -2.73
N VAL A 130 -20.67 8.01 -3.45
CA VAL A 130 -21.07 7.89 -4.87
C VAL A 130 -19.98 7.20 -5.67
N ALA A 131 -20.32 6.12 -6.38
CA ALA A 131 -19.41 5.50 -7.34
C ALA A 131 -18.94 6.58 -8.33
N PRO A 132 -17.64 6.70 -8.65
CA PRO A 132 -17.19 7.74 -9.57
C PRO A 132 -17.97 7.63 -10.88
N ALA A 133 -18.48 8.78 -11.36
CA ALA A 133 -19.13 8.85 -12.65
C ALA A 133 -18.16 8.25 -13.68
N THR A 134 -18.63 7.27 -14.46
CA THR A 134 -17.87 6.78 -15.60
C THR A 134 -17.93 7.88 -16.66
N GLU A 135 -17.02 8.86 -16.56
CA GLU A 135 -16.67 9.66 -17.73
C GLU A 135 -15.97 8.72 -18.71
N TYR A 136 -16.72 8.22 -19.69
CA TYR A 136 -16.15 7.79 -20.95
C TYR A 136 -15.98 9.05 -21.81
N PRO A 137 -14.76 9.52 -22.08
CA PRO A 137 -14.55 10.46 -23.17
C PRO A 137 -14.38 9.65 -24.46
N GLY A 138 -15.38 9.68 -25.34
CA GLY A 138 -15.23 9.14 -26.69
C GLY A 138 -16.53 8.76 -27.38
N ALA A 139 -17.30 9.76 -27.81
CA ALA A 139 -18.08 9.74 -29.03
C ALA A 139 -17.61 10.89 -29.92
#